data_AF-A0A972K9V8-F1
#
_entry.id   AF-A0A972K9V8-F1
#
_cell.length_a   1.000
_cell.length_b   1.000
_cell.length_c   1.000
_cell.angle_alpha   90.00
_cell.angle_beta   90.00
_cell.angle_gamma   90.00
#
_symmetry.space_group_name_H-M   'P 1'
#
loop_
_entity.id
_entity.type
_entity.pdbx_description
1 polymer ?
#
loop_
_entity_poly.entity_id
_entity_poly.type
_entity_poly.pdbx_seq_one_letter_code
_entity_poly.pdbx_strand_id
1 'polypeptide(L)'
;MIKRLTRDRQLPAGIIDAAMASLATFASGLTGVNLLSDTDRGVYGIFFTAFVFGAVLINQLIYVPSQVVAVGQDLPLRLSGLRRTMRLAVIPSVLTSSVALVAAALTRDLTTPSVLLALTVTVALVIPVSAMQDYVRRLLHIAEKSWRATAVSGFQLIGVAISIPILMASNVDRAWIPFGSLGIANVLSLGAGLILARAHHRHSQSASLSFRQLAASGKWLVVRAAVPAAAAFVAANVLTRLAGPAAYGYAEAARQVAQPVTVLAMGLGAVLGPRAIRAGIQTDSSGSQRTRRKYAYLITFASVSYVAVAGFDWVLNPMSRLVPSAYVLPWLVTATVLANAIAAMAVLLSNELIGAGKTKRLAGIAAVSSPMLLIVVATAATTGAYARPIGFIVEGLVVLLGTNWWLRHHYAMPPVEGPVPAHSAEIA
;
A
#
# COMPACT_ATOMS: atom_id res chain seq x y z
N MET A 1 -14.86 -14.64 28.73
CA MET A 1 -14.56 -13.28 29.24
C MET A 1 -13.08 -12.88 29.05
N ILE A 2 -12.10 -13.76 29.34
CA ILE A 2 -10.65 -13.50 29.16
C ILE A 2 -10.22 -13.27 27.68
N LYS A 3 -10.87 -13.93 26.70
CA LYS A 3 -10.63 -13.70 25.26
C LYS A 3 -11.05 -12.31 24.74
N ARG A 4 -11.92 -11.57 25.44
CA ARG A 4 -12.31 -10.20 25.04
C ARG A 4 -11.23 -9.19 25.46
N LEU A 5 -10.57 -9.39 26.59
CA LEU A 5 -9.55 -8.47 27.14
C LEU A 5 -8.22 -8.50 26.37
N THR A 6 -7.85 -9.62 25.75
CA THR A 6 -6.63 -9.71 24.92
C THR A 6 -6.79 -9.04 23.55
N ARG A 7 -8.01 -8.97 23.02
CA ARG A 7 -8.31 -8.43 21.69
C ARG A 7 -8.16 -6.91 21.62
N ASP A 8 -8.49 -6.21 22.70
CA ASP A 8 -8.40 -4.75 22.75
C ASP A 8 -6.97 -4.23 22.98
N ARG A 9 -6.08 -5.03 23.60
CA ARG A 9 -4.66 -4.67 23.80
C ARG A 9 -3.82 -4.67 22.52
N GLN A 10 -4.28 -5.34 21.45
CA GLN A 10 -3.56 -5.41 20.17
C GLN A 10 -3.91 -4.26 19.22
N LEU A 11 -5.04 -3.58 19.43
CA LEU A 11 -5.49 -2.47 18.60
C LEU A 11 -4.52 -1.27 18.65
N PRO A 12 -4.07 -0.80 19.83
CA PRO A 12 -3.07 0.27 19.91
C PRO A 12 -1.78 -0.09 19.17
N ALA A 13 -1.31 -1.33 19.34
CA ALA A 13 -0.10 -1.81 18.67
C ALA A 13 -0.21 -1.74 17.15
N GLY A 14 -1.33 -2.15 16.56
CA GLY A 14 -1.57 -2.07 15.12
C GLY A 14 -1.68 -0.63 14.58
N ILE A 15 -2.28 0.29 15.35
CA ILE A 15 -2.36 1.71 14.98
C ILE A 15 -0.97 2.35 15.00
N ILE A 16 -0.22 2.13 16.09
CA ILE A 16 1.14 2.69 16.24
C ILE A 16 2.07 2.09 15.19
N ASP A 17 1.95 0.79 14.92
CA ASP A 17 2.67 0.10 13.85
C ASP A 17 2.42 0.73 12.47
N ALA A 18 1.16 0.89 12.07
CA ALA A 18 0.79 1.51 10.80
C ALA A 18 1.27 2.96 10.69
N ALA A 19 1.20 3.72 11.79
CA ALA A 19 1.69 5.09 11.85
C ALA A 19 3.21 5.16 11.63
N MET A 20 3.99 4.32 12.32
CA MET A 20 5.45 4.31 12.19
C MET A 20 5.93 3.86 10.81
N ALA A 21 5.35 2.77 10.26
CA ALA A 21 5.70 2.31 8.92
C ALA A 21 5.38 3.38 7.85
N SER A 22 4.27 4.08 8.04
CA SER A 22 3.85 5.15 7.14
C SER A 22 4.74 6.39 7.26
N LEU A 23 5.11 6.79 8.49
CA LEU A 23 6.03 7.90 8.73
C LEU A 23 7.41 7.61 8.14
N ALA A 24 7.91 6.37 8.24
CA ALA A 24 9.18 5.97 7.62
C ALA A 24 9.13 6.15 6.10
N THR A 25 8.07 5.64 5.46
CA THR A 25 7.87 5.78 4.01
C THR A 25 7.68 7.24 3.61
N PHE A 26 6.97 8.02 4.45
CA PHE A 26 6.74 9.45 4.22
C PHE A 26 8.03 10.26 4.31
N ALA A 27 8.87 10.01 5.31
CA ALA A 27 10.15 10.71 5.48
C ALA A 27 11.12 10.42 4.33
N SER A 28 11.21 9.17 3.89
CA SER A 28 11.96 8.81 2.68
C SER A 28 11.37 9.50 1.45
N GLY A 29 10.06 9.49 1.26
CA GLY A 29 9.40 10.18 0.15
C GLY A 29 9.63 11.69 0.14
N LEU A 30 9.70 12.30 1.33
CA LEU A 30 9.97 13.73 1.52
C LEU A 30 11.34 14.12 0.95
N THR A 31 12.34 13.24 1.07
CA THR A 31 13.65 13.47 0.45
C THR A 31 13.59 13.42 -1.07
N GLY A 32 12.78 12.52 -1.65
CA GLY A 32 12.60 12.43 -3.10
C GLY A 32 11.97 13.68 -3.70
N VAL A 33 11.02 14.29 -2.99
CA VAL A 33 10.34 15.50 -3.47
C VAL A 33 11.11 16.80 -3.22
N ASN A 34 12.02 16.84 -2.24
CA ASN A 34 12.76 18.05 -1.88
C ASN A 34 14.22 18.10 -2.34
N LEU A 35 14.87 16.95 -2.52
CA LEU A 35 16.29 16.92 -2.90
C LEU A 35 16.49 16.93 -4.42
N LEU A 36 15.49 16.49 -5.18
CA LEU A 36 15.54 16.34 -6.62
C LEU A 36 15.00 17.59 -7.34
N SER A 37 15.53 17.83 -8.54
CA SER A 37 15.01 18.84 -9.47
C SER A 37 13.56 18.52 -9.86
N ASP A 38 12.85 19.48 -10.45
CA ASP A 38 11.44 19.26 -10.83
C ASP A 38 11.28 18.11 -11.84
N THR A 39 12.21 18.00 -12.79
CA THR A 39 12.28 16.90 -13.76
C THR A 39 12.62 15.57 -13.09
N ASP A 40 13.67 15.53 -12.28
CA ASP A 40 14.10 14.30 -11.61
C ASP A 40 13.06 13.81 -10.59
N ARG A 41 12.27 14.73 -10.01
CA ARG A 41 11.12 14.40 -9.16
C ARG A 41 10.03 13.66 -9.93
N GLY A 42 9.79 14.03 -11.19
CA GLY A 42 8.91 13.29 -12.09
C GLY A 42 9.40 11.87 -12.33
N VAL A 43 10.69 11.72 -12.64
CA VAL A 43 11.33 10.42 -12.82
C VAL A 43 11.27 9.59 -11.53
N TYR A 44 11.56 10.18 -10.38
CA TYR A 44 11.38 9.56 -9.06
C TYR A 44 9.95 9.06 -8.86
N GLY A 45 8.93 9.84 -9.25
CA GLY A 45 7.54 9.42 -9.17
C GLY A 45 7.23 8.18 -10.02
N ILE A 46 7.88 8.02 -11.18
CA ILE A 46 7.73 6.81 -12.02
C ILE A 46 8.35 5.62 -11.30
N PHE A 47 9.56 5.79 -10.78
CA PHE A 47 10.26 4.79 -9.97
C PHE A 47 9.48 4.43 -8.69
N PHE A 48 8.76 5.37 -8.07
CA PHE A 48 7.86 5.09 -6.96
C PHE A 48 6.67 4.22 -7.39
N THR A 49 6.04 4.51 -8.53
CA THR A 49 4.98 3.63 -9.05
C THR A 49 5.49 2.25 -9.46
N ALA A 50 6.73 2.16 -9.98
CA ALA A 50 7.41 0.89 -10.26
C ALA A 50 7.66 0.10 -8.97
N PHE A 51 8.15 0.76 -7.92
CA PHE A 51 8.33 0.18 -6.59
C PHE A 51 7.02 -0.41 -6.06
N VAL A 52 5.93 0.37 -6.08
CA VAL A 52 4.61 -0.08 -5.63
C VAL A 52 4.13 -1.27 -6.45
N PHE A 53 4.27 -1.22 -7.78
CA PHE A 53 3.84 -2.31 -8.66
C PHE A 53 4.61 -3.61 -8.39
N GLY A 54 5.95 -3.54 -8.35
CA GLY A 54 6.80 -4.69 -8.04
C GLY A 54 6.49 -5.29 -6.67
N ALA A 55 6.35 -4.45 -5.64
CA ALA A 55 6.02 -4.89 -4.29
C ALA A 55 4.62 -5.53 -4.20
N VAL A 56 3.63 -5.02 -4.93
CA VAL A 56 2.27 -5.59 -4.96
C VAL A 56 2.27 -6.98 -5.60
N LEU A 57 2.99 -7.17 -6.71
CA LEU A 57 3.05 -8.47 -7.40
C LEU A 57 3.54 -9.59 -6.48
N ILE A 58 4.68 -9.39 -5.81
CA ILE A 58 5.24 -10.38 -4.89
C ILE A 58 4.35 -10.62 -3.67
N ASN A 59 3.79 -9.55 -3.11
CA ASN A 59 2.89 -9.64 -1.96
C ASN A 59 1.68 -10.49 -2.26
N GLN A 60 1.02 -10.27 -3.40
CA GLN A 60 -0.24 -10.92 -3.72
C GLN A 60 -0.06 -12.33 -4.27
N LEU A 61 1.10 -12.61 -4.89
CA LEU A 61 1.42 -13.93 -5.42
C LEU A 61 1.83 -14.92 -4.33
N ILE A 62 2.61 -14.47 -3.33
CA ILE A 62 3.25 -15.37 -2.35
C ILE A 62 2.89 -15.02 -0.91
N TYR A 63 3.10 -13.79 -0.47
CA TYR A 63 3.04 -13.43 0.95
C TYR A 63 1.61 -13.39 1.52
N VAL A 64 0.64 -12.84 0.78
CA VAL A 64 -0.75 -12.79 1.22
C VAL A 64 -1.37 -14.20 1.27
N PRO A 65 -1.22 -15.06 0.24
CA PRO A 65 -1.65 -16.46 0.35
C PRO A 65 -1.02 -17.20 1.54
N SER A 66 0.27 -17.00 1.83
CA SER A 66 0.89 -17.67 2.98
C SER A 66 0.39 -17.13 4.33
N GLN A 67 0.05 -15.83 4.42
CA GLN A 67 -0.62 -15.26 5.58
C GLN A 67 -1.99 -15.89 5.82
N VAL A 68 -2.77 -16.15 4.76
CA VAL A 68 -4.06 -16.84 4.86
C VAL A 68 -3.86 -18.25 5.45
N VAL A 69 -2.87 -19.00 4.95
CA VAL A 69 -2.55 -20.32 5.52
C VAL A 69 -2.14 -20.22 6.99
N ALA A 70 -1.31 -19.23 7.36
CA ALA A 70 -0.87 -19.02 8.75
C ALA A 70 -2.03 -18.71 9.70
N VAL A 71 -3.05 -17.96 9.27
CA VAL A 71 -4.24 -17.67 10.09
C VAL A 71 -5.02 -18.94 10.43
N GLY A 72 -5.06 -19.91 9.52
CA GLY A 72 -5.72 -21.21 9.71
C GLY A 72 -4.99 -22.17 10.66
N GLN A 73 -3.78 -21.83 11.09
CA GLN A 73 -2.99 -22.66 12.00
C GLN A 73 -3.16 -22.27 13.47
N ASP A 74 -2.89 -23.23 14.35
CA ASP A 74 -2.76 -22.98 15.79
C ASP A 74 -1.68 -21.94 16.08
N LEU A 75 -1.91 -21.14 17.13
CA LEU A 75 -1.07 -19.98 17.46
C LEU A 75 0.45 -20.28 17.47
N PRO A 76 0.94 -21.41 18.04
CA PRO A 76 2.37 -21.72 18.05
C PRO A 76 2.94 -22.00 16.64
N LEU A 77 2.11 -22.44 15.70
CA LEU A 77 2.51 -22.87 14.35
C LEU A 77 2.48 -21.73 13.33
N ARG A 78 1.82 -20.59 13.62
CA ARG A 78 1.61 -19.50 12.65
C ARG A 78 2.89 -18.88 12.06
N LEU A 79 4.04 -19.04 12.74
CA LEU A 79 5.35 -18.59 12.24
C LEU A 79 6.16 -19.69 11.55
N SER A 80 5.71 -20.95 11.57
CA SER A 80 6.45 -22.12 11.07
C SER A 80 6.76 -22.08 9.57
N GLY A 81 5.91 -21.40 8.80
CA GLY A 81 6.04 -21.24 7.35
C GLY A 81 6.93 -20.07 6.92
N LEU A 82 7.44 -19.26 7.86
CA LEU A 82 8.14 -18.01 7.56
C LEU A 82 9.35 -18.22 6.63
N ARG A 83 10.30 -19.06 7.05
CA ARG A 83 11.54 -19.31 6.30
C ARG A 83 11.28 -19.93 4.93
N ARG A 84 10.32 -20.86 4.86
CA ARG A 84 9.95 -21.52 3.60
C ARG A 84 9.31 -20.53 2.63
N THR A 85 8.38 -19.69 3.10
CA THR A 85 7.75 -18.66 2.26
C THR A 85 8.79 -17.67 1.72
N MET A 86 9.72 -17.21 2.57
CA MET A 86 10.78 -16.30 2.13
C MET A 86 11.65 -16.93 1.04
N ARG A 87 11.95 -18.22 1.12
CA ARG A 87 12.67 -18.96 0.06
C ARG A 87 11.87 -19.05 -1.23
N LEU A 88 10.58 -19.37 -1.13
CA LEU A 88 9.68 -19.45 -2.30
C LEU A 88 9.51 -18.09 -2.99
N ALA A 89 9.65 -17.00 -2.25
CA ALA A 89 9.55 -15.65 -2.78
C ALA A 89 10.81 -15.18 -3.52
N VAL A 90 11.98 -15.82 -3.38
CA VAL A 90 13.25 -15.30 -3.95
C VAL A 90 13.19 -15.09 -5.45
N ILE A 91 12.76 -16.09 -6.23
CA ILE A 91 12.70 -15.98 -7.70
C ILE A 91 11.65 -14.95 -8.13
N PRO A 92 10.39 -15.02 -7.65
CA PRO A 92 9.41 -13.97 -7.96
C PRO A 92 9.87 -12.58 -7.57
N SER A 93 10.58 -12.43 -6.44
CA SER A 93 11.16 -11.16 -6.00
C SER A 93 12.13 -10.58 -7.04
N VAL A 94 13.07 -11.39 -7.53
CA VAL A 94 14.02 -10.97 -8.59
C VAL A 94 13.26 -10.56 -9.86
N LEU A 95 12.26 -11.33 -10.26
CA LEU A 95 11.44 -11.00 -11.43
C LEU A 95 10.68 -9.67 -11.23
N THR A 96 10.09 -9.44 -10.07
CA THR A 96 9.38 -8.18 -9.79
C THR A 96 10.31 -6.97 -9.68
N SER A 97 11.57 -7.17 -9.27
CA SER A 97 12.59 -6.11 -9.29
C SER A 97 12.93 -5.63 -10.70
N SER A 98 12.71 -6.45 -11.74
CA SER A 98 12.96 -6.05 -13.14
C SER A 98 12.07 -4.89 -13.61
N VAL A 99 10.97 -4.59 -12.91
CA VAL A 99 10.14 -3.40 -13.17
C VAL A 99 10.97 -2.11 -13.02
N ALA A 100 12.00 -2.10 -12.17
CA ALA A 100 12.93 -0.98 -12.08
C ALA A 100 13.72 -0.75 -13.38
N LEU A 101 14.11 -1.81 -14.09
CA LEU A 101 14.78 -1.72 -15.39
C LEU A 101 13.81 -1.21 -16.47
N VAL A 102 12.54 -1.63 -16.41
CA VAL A 102 11.50 -1.10 -17.30
C VAL A 102 11.30 0.39 -17.07
N ALA A 103 11.20 0.84 -15.80
CA ALA A 103 11.14 2.25 -15.46
C ALA A 103 12.36 3.00 -16.01
N ALA A 104 13.57 2.45 -15.82
CA ALA A 104 14.80 3.05 -16.32
C ALA A 104 14.80 3.22 -17.84
N ALA A 105 14.37 2.19 -18.58
CA ALA A 105 14.28 2.25 -20.04
C ALA A 105 13.26 3.31 -20.51
N LEU A 106 12.13 3.43 -19.81
CA LEU A 106 11.06 4.38 -20.13
C LEU A 106 11.40 5.83 -19.78
N THR A 107 12.39 6.08 -18.91
CA THR A 107 12.76 7.43 -18.46
C THR A 107 14.18 7.84 -18.85
N ARG A 108 14.88 7.04 -19.67
CA ARG A 108 16.30 7.25 -20.01
C ARG A 108 16.62 8.60 -20.64
N ASP A 109 15.66 9.16 -21.38
CA ASP A 109 15.75 10.43 -22.11
C ASP A 109 15.27 11.63 -21.29
N LEU A 110 14.78 11.39 -20.06
CA LEU A 110 14.19 12.42 -19.20
C LEU A 110 15.14 12.93 -18.11
N THR A 111 16.24 12.23 -17.85
CA THR A 111 17.15 12.50 -16.73
C THR A 111 18.59 12.14 -17.07
N THR A 112 19.54 12.54 -16.22
CA THR A 112 20.94 12.12 -16.34
C THR A 112 21.14 10.63 -16.04
N PRO A 113 22.20 10.01 -16.59
CA PRO A 113 22.53 8.62 -16.29
C PRO A 113 22.80 8.33 -14.80
N SER A 114 23.34 9.30 -14.05
CA SER A 114 23.64 9.12 -12.62
C SER A 114 22.37 8.96 -11.78
N VAL A 115 21.37 9.81 -12.01
CA VAL A 115 20.05 9.75 -11.37
C VAL A 115 19.35 8.44 -11.75
N LEU A 116 19.39 8.08 -13.04
CA LEU A 116 18.80 6.85 -13.55
C LEU A 116 19.39 5.62 -12.87
N LEU A 117 20.73 5.54 -12.77
CA LEU A 117 21.45 4.46 -12.11
C LEU A 117 21.06 4.37 -10.63
N ALA A 118 21.09 5.50 -9.92
CA ALA A 118 20.77 5.57 -8.50
C ALA A 118 19.37 5.03 -8.20
N LEU A 119 18.36 5.53 -8.93
CA LEU A 119 16.96 5.10 -8.76
C LEU A 119 16.77 3.64 -9.17
N THR A 120 17.39 3.19 -10.26
CA THR A 120 17.26 1.80 -10.72
C THR A 120 17.80 0.82 -9.70
N VAL A 121 19.02 1.05 -9.21
CA VAL A 121 19.66 0.16 -8.23
C VAL A 121 18.89 0.16 -6.92
N THR A 122 18.59 1.34 -6.38
CA THR A 122 17.92 1.44 -5.08
C THR A 122 16.49 0.90 -5.12
N VAL A 123 15.73 1.12 -6.20
CA VAL A 123 14.38 0.54 -6.36
C VAL A 123 14.43 -0.97 -6.56
N ALA A 124 15.31 -1.47 -7.42
CA ALA A 124 15.45 -2.91 -7.65
C ALA A 124 15.76 -3.68 -6.35
N LEU A 125 16.57 -3.08 -5.46
CA LEU A 125 16.90 -3.63 -4.15
C LEU A 125 15.76 -3.46 -3.14
N VAL A 126 15.08 -2.31 -3.11
CA VAL A 126 14.07 -2.03 -2.07
C VAL A 126 12.76 -2.79 -2.29
N ILE A 127 12.37 -3.10 -3.54
CA ILE A 127 11.16 -3.88 -3.86
C ILE A 127 11.09 -5.19 -3.03
N PRO A 128 12.08 -6.10 -3.12
CA PRO A 128 12.00 -7.38 -2.45
C PRO A 128 12.16 -7.25 -0.94
N VAL A 129 13.05 -6.36 -0.46
CA VAL A 129 13.28 -6.17 0.97
C VAL A 129 12.05 -5.57 1.65
N SER A 130 11.41 -4.58 1.03
CA SER A 130 10.20 -3.95 1.56
C SER A 130 9.04 -4.95 1.64
N ALA A 131 8.86 -5.80 0.62
CA ALA A 131 7.82 -6.82 0.64
C ALA A 131 8.09 -7.90 1.70
N MET A 132 9.35 -8.34 1.85
CA MET A 132 9.76 -9.26 2.92
C MET A 132 9.55 -8.66 4.31
N GLN A 133 9.93 -7.40 4.51
CA GLN A 133 9.75 -6.69 5.77
C GLN A 133 8.27 -6.61 6.13
N ASP A 134 7.42 -6.21 5.18
CA ASP A 134 5.97 -6.12 5.39
C ASP A 134 5.37 -7.50 5.71
N TYR A 135 5.83 -8.55 5.02
CA TYR A 135 5.42 -9.91 5.30
C TYR A 135 5.74 -10.37 6.74
N VAL A 136 6.98 -10.18 7.18
CA VAL A 136 7.41 -10.53 8.56
C VAL A 136 6.59 -9.76 9.59
N ARG A 137 6.42 -8.45 9.38
CA ARG A 137 5.62 -7.58 10.26
C ARG A 137 4.18 -8.08 10.38
N ARG A 138 3.52 -8.39 9.26
CA ARG A 138 2.14 -8.91 9.24
C ARG A 138 2.03 -10.30 9.88
N LEU A 139 3.00 -11.19 9.67
CA LEU A 139 3.03 -12.49 10.32
C LEU A 139 3.16 -12.38 11.85
N LEU A 140 3.92 -11.42 12.36
CA LEU A 140 3.99 -11.16 13.79
C LEU A 140 2.63 -10.72 14.36
N HIS A 141 1.86 -9.91 13.64
CA HIS A 141 0.47 -9.62 14.01
C HIS A 141 -0.42 -10.86 13.99
N ILE A 142 -0.33 -11.69 12.95
CA ILE A 142 -1.10 -12.94 12.82
C ILE A 142 -0.78 -13.92 13.97
N ALA A 143 0.48 -13.95 14.41
CA ALA A 143 0.94 -14.74 15.56
C ALA A 143 0.64 -14.09 16.93
N GLU A 144 -0.22 -13.07 16.97
CA GLU A 144 -0.60 -12.32 18.19
C GLU A 144 0.59 -11.66 18.92
N LYS A 145 1.69 -11.40 18.20
CA LYS A 145 2.87 -10.67 18.69
C LYS A 145 2.88 -9.23 18.17
N SER A 146 1.73 -8.55 18.21
CA SER A 146 1.54 -7.22 17.61
C SER A 146 2.55 -6.17 18.07
N TRP A 147 2.97 -6.17 19.35
CA TRP A 147 4.00 -5.24 19.83
C TRP A 147 5.39 -5.51 19.26
N ARG A 148 5.70 -6.75 18.87
CA ARG A 148 6.93 -7.05 18.14
C ARG A 148 6.86 -6.54 16.71
N ALA A 149 5.68 -6.63 16.07
CA ALA A 149 5.45 -6.01 14.76
C ALA A 149 5.61 -4.48 14.84
N THR A 150 5.04 -3.85 15.88
CA THR A 150 5.24 -2.44 16.18
C THR A 150 6.73 -2.10 16.33
N ALA A 151 7.50 -2.91 17.07
CA ALA A 151 8.95 -2.72 17.17
C ALA A 151 9.65 -2.79 15.80
N VAL A 152 9.25 -3.71 14.91
CA VAL A 152 9.77 -3.82 13.54
C VAL A 152 9.57 -2.52 12.76
N SER A 153 8.39 -1.90 12.83
CA SER A 153 8.13 -0.58 12.21
C SER A 153 8.88 0.55 12.91
N GLY A 154 9.10 0.45 14.23
CA GLY A 154 9.95 1.38 14.98
C GLY A 154 11.40 1.37 14.47
N PHE A 155 11.99 0.19 14.25
CA PHE A 155 13.32 0.06 13.63
C PHE A 155 13.36 0.63 12.22
N GLN A 156 12.27 0.50 11.44
CA GLN A 156 12.18 1.11 10.12
C GLN A 156 12.21 2.65 10.22
N LEU A 157 11.38 3.23 11.10
CA LEU A 157 11.34 4.67 11.30
C LEU A 157 12.66 5.25 11.79
N ILE A 158 13.28 4.61 12.79
CA ILE A 158 14.61 4.97 13.29
C ILE A 158 15.65 4.82 12.17
N GLY A 159 15.58 3.74 11.40
CA GLY A 159 16.47 3.49 10.27
C GLY A 159 16.39 4.60 9.21
N VAL A 160 15.19 5.07 8.85
CA VAL A 160 15.03 6.21 7.93
C VAL A 160 15.56 7.50 8.56
N ALA A 161 15.18 7.78 9.80
CA ALA A 161 15.58 9.00 10.52
C ALA A 161 17.10 9.13 10.68
N ILE A 162 17.83 8.01 10.80
CA ILE A 162 19.29 7.98 10.90
C ILE A 162 19.95 7.92 9.51
N SER A 163 19.43 7.13 8.58
CA SER A 163 20.08 6.95 7.26
C SER A 163 20.01 8.20 6.40
N ILE A 164 18.93 8.99 6.46
CA ILE A 164 18.83 10.26 5.71
C ILE A 164 19.99 11.22 6.06
N PRO A 165 20.19 11.65 7.33
CA PRO A 165 21.25 12.59 7.66
C PRO A 165 22.66 12.01 7.40
N ILE A 166 22.88 10.72 7.60
CA ILE A 166 24.15 10.07 7.24
C ILE A 166 24.41 10.19 5.75
N LEU A 167 23.46 9.79 4.90
CA LEU A 167 23.61 9.85 3.45
C LEU A 167 23.79 11.30 2.95
N MET A 168 23.10 12.25 3.57
CA MET A 168 23.29 13.68 3.29
C MET A 168 24.69 14.18 3.68
N ALA A 169 25.25 13.70 4.80
CA ALA A 169 26.59 14.07 5.26
C ALA A 169 27.72 13.37 4.47
N SER A 170 27.46 12.19 3.90
CA SER A 170 28.44 11.39 3.16
C SER A 170 28.70 11.85 1.71
N ASN A 171 28.21 13.04 1.31
CA ASN A 171 28.36 13.59 -0.05
C ASN A 171 27.90 12.63 -1.16
N VAL A 172 26.92 11.78 -0.87
CA VAL A 172 26.30 10.88 -1.85
C VAL A 172 25.37 11.72 -2.75
N ASP A 173 25.34 11.42 -4.05
CA ASP A 173 24.39 12.05 -4.98
C ASP A 173 22.94 11.89 -4.43
N ARG A 174 22.22 13.01 -4.44
CA ARG A 174 20.87 13.14 -3.88
C ARG A 174 19.89 12.10 -4.41
N ALA A 175 20.07 11.61 -5.63
CA ALA A 175 19.22 10.57 -6.22
C ALA A 175 19.28 9.22 -5.51
N TRP A 176 20.35 8.92 -4.76
CA TRP A 176 20.47 7.69 -3.98
C TRP A 176 19.69 7.73 -2.68
N ILE A 177 19.42 8.92 -2.15
CA ILE A 177 18.92 9.10 -0.78
C ILE A 177 17.49 8.58 -0.59
N PRO A 178 16.50 8.83 -1.47
CA PRO A 178 15.11 8.49 -1.20
C PRO A 178 14.90 6.98 -1.02
N PHE A 179 15.20 6.19 -2.04
CA PHE A 179 15.05 4.73 -1.94
C PHE A 179 16.21 4.07 -1.20
N GLY A 180 17.41 4.67 -1.17
CA GLY A 180 18.55 4.15 -0.40
C GLY A 180 18.28 4.18 1.10
N SER A 181 17.78 5.29 1.64
CA SER A 181 17.39 5.39 3.06
C SER A 181 16.26 4.41 3.41
N LEU A 182 15.26 4.28 2.54
CA LEU A 182 14.18 3.29 2.71
C LEU A 182 14.70 1.85 2.65
N GLY A 183 15.65 1.56 1.76
CA GLY A 183 16.32 0.28 1.64
C GLY A 183 17.06 -0.10 2.92
N ILE A 184 17.91 0.80 3.43
CA ILE A 184 18.64 0.61 4.69
C ILE A 184 17.66 0.36 5.84
N ALA A 185 16.63 1.20 5.96
CA ALA A 185 15.60 1.07 6.99
C ALA A 185 14.85 -0.27 6.92
N ASN A 186 14.50 -0.72 5.71
CA ASN A 186 13.82 -1.98 5.49
C ASN A 186 14.72 -3.19 5.82
N VAL A 187 16.02 -3.12 5.51
CA VAL A 187 16.98 -4.16 5.90
C VAL A 187 17.11 -4.26 7.42
N LEU A 188 17.29 -3.12 8.10
CA LEU A 188 17.37 -3.07 9.57
C LEU A 188 16.09 -3.61 10.22
N SER A 189 14.94 -3.15 9.74
CA SER A 189 13.61 -3.56 10.20
C SER A 189 13.37 -5.06 9.97
N LEU A 190 13.70 -5.58 8.78
CA LEU A 190 13.61 -7.00 8.46
C LEU A 190 14.53 -7.85 9.36
N GLY A 191 15.77 -7.42 9.57
CA GLY A 191 16.72 -8.08 10.47
C GLY A 191 16.18 -8.19 11.89
N ALA A 192 15.67 -7.09 12.45
CA ALA A 192 15.02 -7.07 13.75
C ALA A 192 13.80 -8.00 13.79
N GLY A 193 12.96 -7.98 12.75
CA GLY A 193 11.77 -8.84 12.65
C GLY A 193 12.12 -10.33 12.63
N LEU A 194 13.18 -10.72 11.91
CA LEU A 194 13.64 -12.10 11.87
C LEU A 194 14.20 -12.57 13.21
N ILE A 195 14.92 -11.72 13.95
CA ILE A 195 15.41 -12.01 15.30
C ILE A 195 14.22 -12.20 16.25
N LEU A 196 13.26 -11.27 16.22
CA LEU A 196 12.06 -11.29 17.05
C LEU A 196 11.14 -12.48 16.74
N ALA A 197 11.15 -12.99 15.51
CA ALA A 197 10.43 -14.20 15.09
C ALA A 197 11.15 -15.50 15.51
N ARG A 198 12.50 -15.54 15.44
CA ARG A 198 13.30 -16.74 15.77
C ARG A 198 13.24 -17.14 17.24
N ALA A 199 13.01 -16.19 18.16
CA ALA A 199 12.88 -16.45 19.59
C ALA A 199 11.72 -17.43 19.98
N HIS A 200 10.92 -17.90 19.01
CA HIS A 200 9.82 -18.84 19.23
C HIS A 200 9.97 -20.18 18.50
N HIS A 201 11.05 -20.37 17.74
CA HIS A 201 11.10 -21.39 16.69
C HIS A 201 11.66 -22.75 17.11
N ARG A 202 11.72 -23.08 18.42
CA ARG A 202 12.49 -24.25 18.85
C ARG A 202 11.89 -25.59 18.43
N HIS A 203 10.56 -25.80 18.29
CA HIS A 203 9.99 -27.15 18.11
C HIS A 203 8.75 -27.25 17.18
N SER A 204 8.79 -26.78 15.93
CA SER A 204 7.62 -26.86 15.05
C SER A 204 7.95 -27.39 13.66
N GLN A 205 7.30 -28.50 13.26
CA GLN A 205 7.32 -29.00 11.89
C GLN A 205 6.92 -27.89 10.92
N SER A 206 7.71 -27.68 9.86
CA SER A 206 7.45 -26.64 8.88
C SER A 206 6.25 -27.05 8.01
N ALA A 207 5.21 -26.22 7.97
CA ALA A 207 4.05 -26.46 7.11
C ALA A 207 4.50 -26.73 5.65
N SER A 208 3.90 -27.73 5.01
CA SER A 208 4.19 -28.11 3.62
C SER A 208 3.62 -27.11 2.62
N LEU A 209 4.21 -25.91 2.53
CA LEU A 209 3.80 -24.88 1.56
C LEU A 209 4.43 -25.13 0.18
N SER A 210 3.62 -25.34 -0.85
CA SER A 210 4.11 -25.37 -2.24
C SER A 210 3.83 -24.04 -2.95
N PHE A 211 4.72 -23.66 -3.87
CA PHE A 211 4.52 -22.49 -4.73
C PHE A 211 3.20 -22.57 -5.51
N ARG A 212 2.88 -23.76 -6.06
CA ARG A 212 1.67 -24.00 -6.86
C ARG A 212 0.40 -23.71 -6.07
N GLN A 213 0.32 -24.16 -4.81
CA GLN A 213 -0.81 -23.89 -3.92
C GLN A 213 -0.95 -22.39 -3.61
N LEU A 214 0.16 -21.70 -3.32
CA LEU A 214 0.15 -20.26 -3.05
C LEU A 214 -0.29 -19.46 -4.28
N ALA A 215 0.23 -19.80 -5.46
CA ALA A 215 -0.14 -19.13 -6.70
C ALA A 215 -1.60 -19.37 -7.10
N ALA A 216 -2.10 -20.61 -6.95
CA ALA A 216 -3.48 -20.96 -7.29
C ALA A 216 -4.51 -20.22 -6.41
N SER A 217 -4.23 -20.10 -5.12
CA SER A 217 -5.08 -19.36 -4.16
C SER A 217 -4.96 -17.83 -4.33
N GLY A 218 -3.80 -17.33 -4.75
CA GLY A 218 -3.54 -15.91 -4.96
C GLY A 218 -4.10 -15.32 -6.25
N LYS A 219 -4.50 -16.12 -7.25
CA LYS A 219 -4.74 -15.63 -8.62
C LYS A 219 -5.70 -14.42 -8.73
N TRP A 220 -6.84 -14.45 -8.04
CA TRP A 220 -7.80 -13.34 -8.08
C TRP A 220 -7.38 -12.15 -7.21
N LEU A 221 -6.58 -12.39 -6.17
CA LEU A 221 -5.98 -11.33 -5.35
C LEU A 221 -4.90 -10.60 -6.13
N VAL A 222 -4.08 -11.33 -6.89
CA VAL A 222 -3.11 -10.78 -7.84
C VAL A 222 -3.83 -9.91 -8.85
N VAL A 223 -4.85 -10.41 -9.57
CA VAL A 223 -5.56 -9.58 -10.57
C VAL A 223 -6.14 -8.32 -9.93
N ARG A 224 -6.82 -8.45 -8.78
CA ARG A 224 -7.44 -7.31 -8.09
C ARG A 224 -6.43 -6.21 -7.74
N ALA A 225 -5.22 -6.56 -7.33
CA ALA A 225 -4.24 -5.60 -6.82
C ALA A 225 -3.19 -5.18 -7.86
N ALA A 226 -2.78 -6.11 -8.72
CA ALA A 226 -1.80 -5.87 -9.78
C ALA A 226 -2.37 -5.01 -10.90
N VAL A 227 -3.66 -5.15 -11.25
CA VAL A 227 -4.27 -4.35 -12.33
C VAL A 227 -4.25 -2.84 -12.00
N PRO A 228 -4.73 -2.39 -10.82
CA PRO A 228 -4.62 -0.97 -10.46
C PRO A 228 -3.18 -0.48 -10.32
N ALA A 229 -2.28 -1.31 -9.77
CA ALA A 229 -0.88 -0.93 -9.62
C ALA A 229 -0.16 -0.80 -10.98
N ALA A 230 -0.44 -1.70 -11.93
CA ALA A 230 0.06 -1.62 -13.29
C ALA A 230 -0.51 -0.40 -14.02
N ALA A 231 -1.82 -0.14 -13.88
CA ALA A 231 -2.45 1.03 -14.48
C ALA A 231 -1.90 2.33 -13.91
N ALA A 232 -1.62 2.41 -12.61
CA ALA A 232 -0.97 3.57 -12.00
C ALA A 232 0.46 3.77 -12.53
N PHE A 233 1.23 2.70 -12.73
CA PHE A 233 2.55 2.77 -13.36
C PHE A 233 2.48 3.22 -14.82
N VAL A 234 1.54 2.69 -15.60
CA VAL A 234 1.32 3.12 -16.99
C VAL A 234 0.86 4.57 -17.04
N ALA A 235 -0.10 4.97 -16.20
CA ALA A 235 -0.56 6.35 -16.07
C ALA A 235 0.59 7.31 -15.74
N ALA A 236 1.49 6.96 -14.82
CA ALA A 236 2.66 7.78 -14.51
C ALA A 236 3.52 8.07 -15.75
N ASN A 237 3.75 7.05 -16.57
CA ASN A 237 4.51 7.17 -17.81
C ASN A 237 3.75 7.98 -18.87
N VAL A 238 2.45 7.72 -19.06
CA VAL A 238 1.61 8.47 -20.02
C VAL A 238 1.54 9.94 -19.63
N LEU A 239 1.28 10.25 -18.36
CA LEU A 239 1.24 11.63 -17.87
C LEU A 239 2.58 12.31 -18.12
N THR A 240 3.68 11.66 -17.77
CA THR A 240 5.03 12.22 -17.96
C THR A 240 5.35 12.48 -19.42
N ARG A 241 4.92 11.61 -20.34
CA ARG A 241 5.13 11.79 -21.78
C ARG A 241 4.26 12.90 -22.39
N LEU A 242 3.05 13.11 -21.87
CA LEU A 242 2.10 14.09 -22.42
C LEU A 242 2.22 15.48 -21.78
N ALA A 243 2.42 15.56 -20.47
CA ALA A 243 2.50 16.82 -19.71
C ALA A 243 3.93 17.21 -19.34
N GLY A 244 4.90 16.33 -19.56
CA GLY A 244 6.30 16.50 -19.17
C GLY A 244 6.61 16.01 -17.75
N PRO A 245 7.90 15.72 -17.47
CA PRO A 245 8.35 15.19 -16.19
C PRO A 245 8.15 16.17 -15.02
N ALA A 246 8.31 17.48 -15.25
CA ALA A 246 8.07 18.48 -14.20
C ALA A 246 6.60 18.49 -13.72
N ALA A 247 5.63 18.41 -14.65
CA ALA A 247 4.22 18.35 -14.30
C ALA A 247 3.88 17.11 -13.46
N TYR A 248 4.43 15.95 -13.84
CA TYR A 248 4.29 14.75 -13.02
C TYR A 248 5.03 14.86 -11.68
N GLY A 249 6.16 15.56 -11.63
CA GLY A 249 6.87 15.91 -10.40
C GLY A 249 6.01 16.70 -9.42
N TYR A 250 5.24 17.69 -9.89
CA TYR A 250 4.26 18.40 -9.03
C TYR A 250 3.15 17.48 -8.54
N ALA A 251 2.63 16.60 -9.40
CA ALA A 251 1.63 15.61 -9.00
C ALA A 251 2.18 14.62 -7.95
N GLU A 252 3.46 14.28 -8.02
CA GLU A 252 4.15 13.43 -7.03
C GLU A 252 4.38 14.15 -5.70
N ALA A 253 4.78 15.42 -5.75
CA ALA A 253 4.86 16.27 -4.56
C ALA A 253 3.49 16.37 -3.86
N ALA A 254 2.42 16.61 -4.63
CA ALA A 254 1.05 16.65 -4.09
C ALA A 254 0.60 15.30 -3.52
N ARG A 255 0.96 14.16 -4.15
CA ARG A 255 0.71 12.81 -3.60
C ARG A 255 1.40 12.62 -2.25
N GLN A 256 2.64 13.09 -2.13
CA GLN A 256 3.42 12.99 -0.90
C GLN A 256 2.77 13.79 0.23
N VAL A 257 2.33 15.02 -0.05
CA VAL A 257 1.56 15.84 0.91
C VAL A 257 0.24 15.17 1.27
N ALA A 258 -0.48 14.57 0.33
CA ALA A 258 -1.78 13.93 0.59
C ALA A 258 -1.70 12.57 1.31
N GLN A 259 -0.50 12.04 1.59
CA GLN A 259 -0.29 10.72 2.19
C GLN A 259 -0.99 10.48 3.54
N PRO A 260 -1.10 11.46 4.47
CA PRO A 260 -1.74 11.23 5.78
C PRO A 260 -3.17 10.67 5.70
N VAL A 261 -3.95 11.04 4.68
CA VAL A 261 -5.31 10.51 4.47
C VAL A 261 -5.27 9.01 4.18
N THR A 262 -4.34 8.59 3.33
CA THR A 262 -4.15 7.16 3.00
C THR A 262 -3.68 6.37 4.22
N VAL A 263 -2.78 6.95 5.03
CA VAL A 263 -2.30 6.34 6.29
C VAL A 263 -3.44 6.12 7.27
N LEU A 264 -4.28 7.14 7.47
CA LEU A 264 -5.47 7.04 8.30
C LEU A 264 -6.42 5.97 7.75
N ALA A 265 -6.64 5.93 6.45
CA ALA A 265 -7.50 4.93 5.80
C ALA A 265 -7.02 3.51 6.04
N MET A 266 -5.71 3.26 5.94
CA MET A 266 -5.11 1.96 6.24
C MET A 266 -5.20 1.60 7.73
N GLY A 267 -4.91 2.56 8.63
CA GLY A 267 -5.00 2.36 10.08
C GLY A 267 -6.43 2.05 10.54
N LEU A 268 -7.41 2.84 10.11
CA LEU A 268 -8.83 2.58 10.37
C LEU A 268 -9.28 1.28 9.70
N GLY A 269 -8.77 0.98 8.51
CA GLY A 269 -9.02 -0.27 7.79
C GLY A 269 -8.53 -1.51 8.54
N ALA A 270 -7.38 -1.43 9.22
CA ALA A 270 -6.86 -2.51 10.05
C ALA A 270 -7.75 -2.78 11.28
N VAL A 271 -8.35 -1.73 11.86
CA VAL A 271 -9.21 -1.82 13.04
C VAL A 271 -10.64 -2.26 12.68
N LEU A 272 -11.22 -1.67 11.63
CA LEU A 272 -12.62 -1.87 11.25
C LEU A 272 -12.81 -2.93 10.16
N GLY A 273 -11.76 -3.26 9.40
CA GLY A 273 -11.77 -4.29 8.35
C GLY A 273 -12.21 -5.67 8.83
N PRO A 274 -11.73 -6.19 9.97
CA PRO A 274 -12.21 -7.46 10.51
C PRO A 274 -13.70 -7.46 10.92
N ARG A 275 -14.29 -6.29 11.19
CA ARG A 275 -15.74 -6.16 11.43
C ARG A 275 -16.51 -6.17 10.10
N ALA A 276 -16.01 -5.43 9.11
CA ALA A 276 -16.53 -5.44 7.74
C ALA A 276 -16.53 -6.85 7.13
N ILE A 277 -15.41 -7.59 7.19
CA ILE A 277 -15.34 -8.97 6.69
C ILE A 277 -16.40 -9.87 7.35
N ARG A 278 -16.55 -9.78 8.68
CA ARG A 278 -17.57 -10.57 9.41
C ARG A 278 -18.99 -10.20 9.00
N ALA A 279 -19.29 -8.92 8.81
CA ALA A 279 -20.59 -8.48 8.32
C ALA A 279 -20.92 -9.07 6.95
N GLY A 280 -19.92 -9.14 6.05
CA GLY A 280 -20.06 -9.80 4.75
C GLY A 280 -20.36 -11.31 4.86
N ILE A 281 -19.65 -12.01 5.75
CA ILE A 281 -19.87 -13.46 6.00
C ILE A 281 -21.25 -13.71 6.59
N GLN A 282 -21.64 -12.91 7.58
CA GLN A 282 -22.88 -13.09 8.34
C GLN A 282 -24.11 -12.45 7.67
N THR A 283 -23.93 -11.85 6.49
CA THR A 283 -24.98 -11.07 5.81
C THR A 283 -25.62 -10.00 6.72
N ASP A 284 -24.87 -9.46 7.69
CA ASP A 284 -25.35 -8.45 8.65
C ASP A 284 -25.29 -7.04 8.02
N SER A 285 -26.36 -6.70 7.31
CA SER A 285 -26.52 -5.39 6.66
C SER A 285 -26.51 -4.22 7.65
N SER A 286 -27.08 -4.41 8.84
CA SER A 286 -27.20 -3.37 9.87
C SER A 286 -25.85 -3.03 10.51
N GLY A 287 -25.07 -4.05 10.88
CA GLY A 287 -23.73 -3.91 11.42
C GLY A 287 -22.74 -3.38 10.40
N SER A 288 -22.88 -3.79 9.13
CA SER A 288 -22.16 -3.23 7.99
C SER A 288 -22.41 -1.72 7.88
N GLN A 289 -23.67 -1.29 7.74
CA GLN A 289 -24.00 0.12 7.55
C GLN A 289 -23.50 1.00 8.70
N ARG A 290 -23.66 0.54 9.95
CA ARG A 290 -23.16 1.27 11.12
C ARG A 290 -21.64 1.42 11.09
N THR A 291 -20.92 0.37 10.71
CA THR A 291 -19.45 0.40 10.62
C THR A 291 -18.97 1.27 9.47
N ARG A 292 -19.59 1.14 8.29
CA ARG A 292 -19.32 1.96 7.10
C ARG A 292 -19.54 3.45 7.39
N ARG A 293 -20.66 3.82 8.02
CA ARG A 293 -20.97 5.22 8.35
C ARG A 293 -19.94 5.82 9.29
N LYS A 294 -19.50 5.08 10.30
CA LYS A 294 -18.44 5.52 11.23
C LYS A 294 -17.11 5.73 10.50
N TYR A 295 -16.70 4.78 9.67
CA TYR A 295 -15.47 4.90 8.87
C TYR A 295 -15.53 6.09 7.91
N ALA A 296 -16.63 6.20 7.15
CA ALA A 296 -16.81 7.29 6.20
C ALA A 296 -16.81 8.65 6.90
N TYR A 297 -17.47 8.78 8.05
CA TYR A 297 -17.43 10.00 8.85
C TYR A 297 -16.00 10.37 9.26
N LEU A 298 -15.22 9.40 9.77
CA LEU A 298 -13.84 9.65 10.20
C LEU A 298 -12.92 10.05 9.03
N ILE A 299 -13.05 9.37 7.89
CA ILE A 299 -12.27 9.73 6.68
C ILE A 299 -12.68 11.11 6.18
N THR A 300 -13.98 11.38 6.01
CA THR A 300 -14.45 12.70 5.53
C THR A 300 -14.00 13.80 6.47
N PHE A 301 -14.21 13.64 7.78
CA PHE A 301 -13.81 14.63 8.77
C PHE A 301 -12.30 14.89 8.73
N ALA A 302 -11.48 13.84 8.70
CA ALA A 302 -10.04 13.98 8.64
C ALA A 302 -9.56 14.60 7.31
N SER A 303 -10.13 14.20 6.18
CA SER A 303 -9.79 14.75 4.86
C SER A 303 -10.17 16.22 4.76
N VAL A 304 -11.37 16.62 5.19
CA VAL A 304 -11.80 18.03 5.20
C VAL A 304 -10.92 18.86 6.13
N SER A 305 -10.65 18.36 7.34
CA SER A 305 -9.75 19.04 8.28
C SER A 305 -8.34 19.17 7.71
N TYR A 306 -7.84 18.15 7.02
CA TYR A 306 -6.53 18.18 6.40
C TYR A 306 -6.45 19.12 5.21
N VAL A 307 -7.49 19.20 4.38
CA VAL A 307 -7.59 20.22 3.30
C VAL A 307 -7.57 21.62 3.89
N ALA A 308 -8.28 21.87 4.99
CA ALA A 308 -8.25 23.19 5.64
C ALA A 308 -6.85 23.56 6.14
N VAL A 309 -6.07 22.59 6.62
CA VAL A 309 -4.71 22.82 7.14
C VAL A 309 -3.66 22.90 6.03
N ALA A 310 -3.70 21.99 5.05
CA ALA A 310 -2.61 21.77 4.10
C ALA A 310 -3.04 21.80 2.63
N GLY A 311 -4.32 22.02 2.32
CA GLY A 311 -4.84 21.94 0.94
C GLY A 311 -4.41 23.10 0.04
N PHE A 312 -4.03 24.24 0.61
CA PHE A 312 -3.70 25.50 -0.07
C PHE A 312 -2.38 26.06 0.42
N ASP A 313 -1.75 26.92 -0.37
CA ASP A 313 -0.61 27.69 0.12
C ASP A 313 -1.11 28.89 0.93
N TRP A 314 -0.88 28.87 2.23
CA TRP A 314 -1.26 29.94 3.15
C TRP A 314 -0.26 30.00 4.30
N VAL A 315 -0.23 31.13 5.02
CA VAL A 315 0.89 31.47 5.89
C VAL A 315 1.16 30.46 7.01
N LEU A 316 0.15 29.74 7.54
CA LEU A 316 0.39 28.73 8.59
C LEU A 316 0.46 27.31 8.06
N ASN A 317 0.40 27.10 6.73
CA ASN A 317 0.55 25.76 6.18
C ASN A 317 2.00 25.26 6.43
N PRO A 318 2.20 24.19 7.22
CA PRO A 318 3.53 23.62 7.40
C PRO A 318 4.01 22.90 6.13
N MET A 319 3.09 22.33 5.35
CA MET A 319 3.41 21.54 4.18
C MET A 319 3.87 22.40 3.01
N SER A 320 3.44 23.66 2.88
CA SER A 320 3.97 24.54 1.82
C SER A 320 5.42 24.95 2.06
N ARG A 321 5.88 24.92 3.32
CA ARG A 321 7.29 25.09 3.67
C ARG A 321 8.10 23.81 3.49
N LEU A 322 7.50 22.67 3.84
CA LEU A 322 8.17 21.37 3.77
C LEU A 322 8.23 20.79 2.36
N VAL A 323 7.25 21.10 1.50
CA VAL A 323 7.15 20.61 0.11
C VAL A 323 6.63 21.74 -0.79
N PRO A 324 7.42 22.80 -1.04
CA PRO A 324 6.95 23.95 -1.84
C PRO A 324 6.48 23.55 -3.24
N SER A 325 7.13 22.54 -3.83
CA SER A 325 6.79 22.02 -5.16
C SER A 325 5.36 21.47 -5.28
N ALA A 326 4.74 21.05 -4.18
CA ALA A 326 3.36 20.57 -4.20
C ALA A 326 2.34 21.71 -4.42
N TYR A 327 2.75 22.96 -4.18
CA TYR A 327 1.89 24.15 -4.19
C TYR A 327 2.12 25.07 -5.39
N VAL A 328 3.04 24.70 -6.29
CA VAL A 328 3.27 25.42 -7.56
C VAL A 328 1.97 25.51 -8.38
N LEU A 329 1.17 24.44 -8.36
CA LEU A 329 -0.14 24.40 -9.01
C LEU A 329 -1.25 24.56 -7.96
N PRO A 330 -2.05 25.64 -8.02
CA PRO A 330 -3.13 25.88 -7.07
C PRO A 330 -4.11 24.70 -6.97
N TRP A 331 -4.60 24.37 -5.78
CA TRP A 331 -5.60 23.31 -5.58
C TRP A 331 -5.14 21.86 -5.91
N LEU A 332 -3.92 21.63 -6.40
CA LEU A 332 -3.46 20.29 -6.78
C LEU A 332 -3.40 19.34 -5.57
N VAL A 333 -2.91 19.84 -4.42
CA VAL A 333 -2.92 19.09 -3.15
C VAL A 333 -4.36 18.75 -2.75
N THR A 334 -5.28 19.70 -2.84
CA THR A 334 -6.69 19.48 -2.51
C THR A 334 -7.33 18.42 -3.40
N ALA A 335 -7.12 18.50 -4.72
CA ALA A 335 -7.59 17.47 -5.65
C ALA A 335 -7.02 16.08 -5.32
N THR A 336 -5.76 16.02 -4.90
CA THR A 336 -5.08 14.77 -4.55
C THR A 336 -5.57 14.20 -3.22
N VAL A 337 -5.83 15.06 -2.23
CA VAL A 337 -6.47 14.67 -0.96
C VAL A 337 -7.87 14.12 -1.22
N LEU A 338 -8.65 14.77 -2.09
CA LEU A 338 -9.98 14.29 -2.48
C LEU A 338 -9.91 12.92 -3.17
N ALA A 339 -8.97 12.73 -4.09
CA ALA A 339 -8.72 11.44 -4.74
C ALA A 339 -8.44 10.33 -3.71
N ASN A 340 -7.53 10.59 -2.76
CA ASN A 340 -7.20 9.65 -1.69
C ASN A 340 -8.40 9.38 -0.77
N ALA A 341 -9.22 10.39 -0.47
CA ALA A 341 -10.42 10.24 0.35
C ALA A 341 -11.45 9.33 -0.33
N ILE A 342 -11.71 9.52 -1.64
CA ILE A 342 -12.62 8.67 -2.41
C ILE A 342 -12.12 7.23 -2.46
N ALA A 343 -10.83 7.03 -2.75
CA ALA A 343 -10.22 5.70 -2.73
C ALA A 343 -10.32 5.05 -1.35
N ALA A 344 -10.12 5.81 -0.28
CA ALA A 344 -10.26 5.34 1.10
C ALA A 344 -11.68 4.84 1.40
N MET A 345 -12.73 5.52 0.92
CA MET A 345 -14.12 5.09 1.13
C MET A 345 -14.42 3.68 0.61
N ALA A 346 -13.69 3.23 -0.42
CA ALA A 346 -13.87 1.89 -0.99
C ALA A 346 -13.20 0.78 -0.16
N VAL A 347 -12.33 1.11 0.80
CA VAL A 347 -11.54 0.11 1.57
C VAL A 347 -12.45 -0.84 2.35
N LEU A 348 -13.40 -0.32 3.14
CA LEU A 348 -14.29 -1.18 3.92
C LEU A 348 -15.25 -1.97 3.03
N LEU A 349 -15.75 -1.39 1.94
CA LEU A 349 -16.64 -2.09 1.00
C LEU A 349 -15.93 -3.29 0.38
N SER A 350 -14.67 -3.09 0.02
CA SER A 350 -13.85 -4.15 -0.54
C SER A 350 -13.60 -5.25 0.48
N ASN A 351 -13.41 -4.90 1.77
CA ASN A 351 -13.27 -5.87 2.84
C ASN A 351 -14.56 -6.67 3.09
N GLU A 352 -15.74 -6.04 3.00
CA GLU A 352 -17.02 -6.75 3.09
C GLU A 352 -17.20 -7.74 1.93
N LEU A 353 -16.88 -7.33 0.69
CA LEU A 353 -16.97 -8.21 -0.47
C LEU A 353 -15.98 -9.37 -0.42
N ILE A 354 -14.82 -9.20 0.21
CA ILE A 354 -13.91 -10.31 0.51
C ILE A 354 -14.62 -11.30 1.46
N GLY A 355 -15.22 -10.80 2.55
CA GLY A 355 -15.96 -11.63 3.49
C GLY A 355 -17.16 -12.36 2.85
N ALA A 356 -17.80 -11.75 1.86
CA ALA A 356 -18.86 -12.36 1.06
C ALA A 356 -18.37 -13.37 0.01
N GLY A 357 -17.07 -13.68 -0.05
CA GLY A 357 -16.48 -14.59 -1.04
C GLY A 357 -16.48 -14.05 -2.47
N LYS A 358 -16.67 -12.73 -2.68
CA LYS A 358 -16.82 -12.11 -4.01
C LYS A 358 -15.51 -11.54 -4.56
N THR A 359 -14.36 -12.16 -4.27
CA THR A 359 -13.03 -11.69 -4.71
C THR A 359 -12.90 -11.60 -6.24
N LYS A 360 -13.50 -12.52 -7.00
CA LYS A 360 -13.58 -12.46 -8.47
C LYS A 360 -14.32 -11.21 -8.96
N ARG A 361 -15.36 -10.75 -8.25
CA ARG A 361 -16.08 -9.51 -8.59
C ARG A 361 -15.21 -8.29 -8.32
N LEU A 362 -14.42 -8.28 -7.25
CA LEU A 362 -13.43 -7.22 -6.99
C LEU A 362 -12.36 -7.16 -8.07
N ALA A 363 -11.89 -8.31 -8.56
CA ALA A 363 -10.99 -8.36 -9.72
C ALA A 363 -11.65 -7.79 -10.99
N GLY A 364 -12.92 -8.11 -11.23
CA GLY A 364 -13.70 -7.53 -12.33
C GLY A 364 -13.88 -6.02 -12.20
N ILE A 365 -14.17 -5.50 -11.00
CA ILE A 365 -14.26 -4.05 -10.74
C ILE A 365 -12.92 -3.38 -11.05
N ALA A 366 -11.79 -3.95 -10.59
CA ALA A 366 -10.46 -3.42 -10.89
C ALA A 366 -10.17 -3.38 -12.39
N ALA A 367 -10.56 -4.44 -13.13
CA ALA A 367 -10.40 -4.50 -14.58
C ALA A 367 -11.22 -3.43 -15.33
N VAL A 368 -12.29 -2.91 -14.72
CA VAL A 368 -13.11 -1.82 -15.29
C VAL A 368 -12.64 -0.44 -14.81
N SER A 369 -12.29 -0.30 -13.53
CA SER A 369 -11.92 0.99 -12.94
C SER A 369 -10.56 1.49 -13.43
N SER A 370 -9.59 0.59 -13.61
CA SER A 370 -8.22 0.98 -13.95
C SER A 370 -8.07 1.52 -15.38
N PRO A 371 -8.80 1.02 -16.41
CA PRO A 371 -8.88 1.71 -17.70
C PRO A 371 -9.42 3.14 -17.60
N MET A 372 -10.32 3.44 -16.65
CA MET A 372 -10.84 4.81 -16.49
C MET A 372 -9.76 5.78 -16.02
N LEU A 373 -8.85 5.34 -15.15
CA LEU A 373 -7.64 6.12 -14.80
C LEU A 373 -6.83 6.44 -16.06
N LEU A 374 -6.58 5.44 -16.92
CA LEU A 374 -5.80 5.63 -18.15
C LEU A 374 -6.48 6.57 -19.15
N ILE A 375 -7.81 6.48 -19.30
CA ILE A 375 -8.59 7.38 -20.17
C ILE A 375 -8.45 8.83 -19.70
N VAL A 376 -8.58 9.08 -18.39
CA VAL A 376 -8.42 10.44 -17.86
C VAL A 376 -6.97 10.92 -18.04
N VAL A 377 -5.99 10.07 -17.76
CA VAL A 377 -4.57 10.45 -17.88
C VAL A 377 -4.15 10.67 -19.34
N ALA A 378 -4.83 10.08 -20.31
CA ALA A 378 -4.62 10.41 -21.73
C ALA A 378 -4.95 11.88 -22.06
N THR A 379 -5.68 12.60 -21.20
CA THR A 379 -5.93 14.04 -21.34
C THR A 379 -4.82 14.92 -20.74
N ALA A 380 -3.73 14.33 -20.24
CA ALA A 380 -2.68 15.06 -19.53
C ALA A 380 -2.00 16.16 -20.35
N ALA A 381 -2.03 16.09 -21.68
CA ALA A 381 -1.53 17.17 -22.54
C ALA A 381 -2.26 18.51 -22.30
N THR A 382 -3.53 18.47 -21.90
CA THR A 382 -4.33 19.67 -21.59
C THR A 382 -4.56 19.85 -20.10
N THR A 383 -4.69 18.76 -19.32
CA THR A 383 -4.97 18.82 -17.88
C THR A 383 -3.72 18.85 -17.01
N GLY A 384 -2.54 18.62 -17.58
CA GLY A 384 -1.25 18.67 -16.88
C GLY A 384 -1.18 17.74 -15.68
N ALA A 385 -0.68 18.26 -14.55
CA ALA A 385 -0.55 17.50 -13.31
C ALA A 385 -1.90 17.04 -12.73
N TYR A 386 -3.01 17.74 -13.02
CA TYR A 386 -4.34 17.41 -12.50
C TYR A 386 -4.90 16.12 -13.09
N ALA A 387 -4.37 15.66 -14.24
CA ALA A 387 -4.79 14.40 -14.85
C ALA A 387 -4.68 13.22 -13.87
N ARG A 388 -3.66 13.24 -12.98
CA ARG A 388 -3.43 12.19 -11.97
C ARG A 388 -4.54 12.16 -10.91
N PRO A 389 -4.77 13.21 -10.10
CA PRO A 389 -5.82 13.16 -9.09
C PRO A 389 -7.21 13.00 -9.70
N ILE A 390 -7.51 13.62 -10.86
CA ILE A 390 -8.80 13.42 -11.54
C ILE A 390 -8.96 11.94 -11.95
N GLY A 391 -7.91 11.33 -12.49
CA GLY A 391 -7.93 9.92 -12.88
C GLY A 391 -8.19 9.00 -11.68
N PHE A 392 -7.54 9.25 -10.54
CA PHE A 392 -7.79 8.51 -9.32
C PHE A 392 -9.18 8.77 -8.70
N ILE A 393 -9.74 9.98 -8.87
CA ILE A 393 -11.13 10.26 -8.48
C ILE A 393 -12.07 9.39 -9.31
N VAL A 394 -11.92 9.37 -10.64
CA VAL A 394 -12.78 8.57 -11.53
C VAL A 394 -12.63 7.08 -11.23
N GLU A 395 -11.40 6.56 -11.15
CA GLU A 395 -11.15 5.16 -10.77
C GLU A 395 -11.78 4.84 -9.41
N GLY A 396 -11.53 5.67 -8.39
CA GLY A 396 -12.05 5.50 -7.04
C GLY A 396 -13.58 5.50 -6.98
N LEU A 397 -14.24 6.36 -7.77
CA LEU A 397 -15.70 6.39 -7.89
C LEU A 397 -16.24 5.10 -8.51
N VAL A 398 -15.61 4.58 -9.57
CA VAL A 398 -16.01 3.30 -10.18
C VAL A 398 -15.85 2.16 -9.19
N VAL A 399 -14.75 2.12 -8.43
CA VAL A 399 -14.56 1.12 -7.38
C VAL A 399 -15.63 1.28 -6.30
N LEU A 400 -15.89 2.49 -5.82
CA LEU A 400 -16.88 2.77 -4.78
C LEU A 400 -18.29 2.35 -5.20
N LEU A 401 -18.72 2.75 -6.39
CA LEU A 401 -20.04 2.45 -6.94
C LEU A 401 -20.18 0.95 -7.24
N GLY A 402 -19.18 0.36 -7.90
CA GLY A 402 -19.18 -1.06 -8.25
C GLY A 402 -19.19 -1.96 -7.02
N THR A 403 -18.37 -1.67 -6.01
CA THR A 403 -18.36 -2.45 -4.76
C THR A 403 -19.68 -2.30 -4.00
N ASN A 404 -20.23 -1.09 -3.91
CA ASN A 404 -21.51 -0.85 -3.26
C ASN A 404 -22.68 -1.55 -3.97
N TRP A 405 -22.67 -1.57 -5.31
CA TRP A 405 -23.67 -2.27 -6.11
C TRP A 405 -23.69 -3.77 -5.79
N TRP A 406 -22.52 -4.43 -5.78
CA TRP A 406 -22.42 -5.85 -5.43
C TRP A 406 -22.81 -6.14 -3.98
N LEU A 407 -22.49 -5.25 -3.04
CA LEU A 407 -22.90 -5.42 -1.65
C LEU A 407 -24.42 -5.32 -1.47
N ARG A 408 -25.09 -4.40 -2.18
CA ARG A 408 -26.55 -4.31 -2.14
C ARG A 408 -27.20 -5.61 -2.61
N HIS A 409 -26.69 -6.21 -3.67
CA HIS A 409 -27.17 -7.51 -4.16
C HIS A 409 -26.89 -8.64 -3.16
N HIS A 410 -25.71 -8.63 -2.52
CA HIS A 410 -25.36 -9.62 -1.50
C HIS A 410 -26.32 -9.60 -0.31
N TYR A 411 -26.62 -8.41 0.23
CA TYR A 411 -27.53 -8.26 1.37
C TYR A 411 -29.02 -8.37 1.02
N ALA A 412 -29.37 -8.39 -0.28
CA ALA A 412 -30.75 -8.61 -0.73
C ALA A 412 -31.11 -10.10 -0.87
N MET A 413 -30.12 -11.00 -0.89
CA MET A 413 -30.38 -12.44 -0.90
C MET A 413 -30.74 -12.92 0.52
N PRO A 414 -31.69 -13.86 0.66
CA PRO A 414 -32.01 -14.45 1.96
C PRO A 414 -30.75 -15.07 2.58
N PRO A 415 -30.60 -15.02 3.92
CA PRO A 415 -29.47 -15.64 4.58
C PRO A 415 -29.41 -17.11 4.18
N VAL A 416 -28.23 -17.59 3.78
CA VAL A 416 -28.07 -19.00 3.45
C VAL A 416 -28.27 -19.79 4.75
N GLU A 417 -29.44 -20.42 4.91
CA GLU A 417 -29.69 -21.37 5.98
C GLU A 417 -28.87 -22.63 5.71
N GLY A 418 -27.79 -22.79 6.47
CA GLY A 418 -26.88 -23.90 6.37
C GLY A 418 -25.64 -23.65 7.21
N PRO A 419 -24.90 -24.69 7.62
CA PRO A 419 -23.62 -24.48 8.30
C PRO A 419 -22.75 -23.59 7.42
N VAL A 420 -22.28 -22.47 7.98
CA VAL A 420 -21.28 -21.60 7.35
C VAL A 420 -20.22 -22.54 6.78
N PRO A 421 -20.06 -22.63 5.44
CA PRO A 421 -19.08 -23.54 4.89
C PRO A 421 -17.76 -23.18 5.54
N ALA A 422 -17.17 -24.14 6.25
CA ALA A 422 -15.84 -23.97 6.80
C ALA A 422 -15.01 -23.45 5.63
N HIS A 423 -14.42 -22.26 5.78
CA HIS A 423 -13.72 -21.53 4.73
C HIS A 423 -12.38 -22.22 4.36
N SER A 424 -12.40 -23.55 4.32
CA SER A 424 -11.31 -24.50 4.21
C SER A 424 -11.53 -25.53 3.08
N ALA A 425 -12.58 -25.43 2.26
CA ALA A 425 -12.85 -26.42 1.21
C ALA A 425 -12.70 -25.93 -0.25
N GLU A 426 -12.53 -24.62 -0.50
CA GLU A 426 -12.15 -24.09 -1.84
C GLU A 426 -10.66 -23.67 -1.92
N ILE A 427 -9.83 -24.17 -1.00
CA ILE A 427 -8.36 -23.99 -1.00
C ILE A 427 -7.64 -25.36 -1.11
N ALA A 428 -8.19 -26.29 -1.89
CA ALA A 428 -7.47 -27.51 -2.29
C ALA A 428 -6.91 -27.35 -3.71
#